data_AF-A1HTU1-F1
#
_entry.id   AF-A1HTU1-F1
#
_cell.length_a   1.000
_cell.length_b   1.000
_cell.length_c   1.000
_cell.angle_alpha   90.00
_cell.angle_beta   90.00
_cell.angle_gamma   90.00
#
_symmetry.space_group_name_H-M   'P 1'
#
loop_
_entity.id
_entity.type
_entity.pdbx_description
1 polymer ?
#
loop_
_entity_poly.entity_id
_entity_poly.type
_entity_poly.pdbx_seq_one_letter_code
_entity_poly.pdbx_strand_id
1 'polypeptide(L)'
;MVYDFHTHSFFSDGVLSPIELIRRAHVAGYAAIGVTDHASMSNWEEALLAKEQHIFIEVTSRGGHSLTNGHVVTTALAAGALLLVNSDTHTPGDLLSTGFARKVAQGAGIAENLLIETVLKDNPRLLLKKLGY
;
A
#
# COMPACT_ATOMS: atom_id res chain seq x y z
N MET A 1 0.16 8.32 -22.58
CA MET A 1 -0.30 8.43 -21.18
C MET A 1 0.68 7.66 -20.33
N VAL A 2 1.24 8.29 -19.30
CA VAL A 2 2.21 7.69 -18.38
C VAL A 2 1.46 7.23 -17.14
N TYR A 3 1.72 6.02 -16.68
CA TYR A 3 1.17 5.45 -15.44
C TYR A 3 2.34 4.95 -14.61
N ASP A 4 2.39 5.33 -13.35
CA ASP A 4 3.42 4.90 -12.41
C ASP A 4 2.74 4.61 -11.09
N PHE A 5 2.90 3.40 -10.55
CA PHE A 5 2.14 2.96 -9.39
C PHE A 5 3.00 2.77 -8.14
N HIS A 6 4.27 3.16 -8.20
CA HIS A 6 5.23 2.96 -7.12
C HIS A 6 6.12 4.18 -6.93
N THR A 7 5.60 5.18 -6.20
CA THR A 7 6.33 6.42 -5.90
C THR A 7 6.27 6.73 -4.42
N HIS A 8 7.36 7.24 -3.86
CA HIS A 8 7.49 7.55 -2.44
C HIS A 8 7.50 9.06 -2.20
N SER A 9 6.78 9.50 -1.17
CA SER A 9 6.86 10.84 -0.58
C SER A 9 7.77 10.81 0.66
N PHE A 10 7.93 11.94 1.35
CA PHE A 10 8.70 12.00 2.59
C PHE A 10 8.09 11.19 3.74
N PHE A 11 6.85 10.70 3.60
CA PHE A 11 6.28 9.74 4.54
C PHE A 11 6.85 8.32 4.37
N SER A 12 7.71 8.10 3.36
CA SER A 12 8.55 6.92 3.18
C SER A 12 10.02 7.36 2.97
N ASP A 13 10.70 6.89 1.94
CA ASP A 13 12.08 7.26 1.58
C ASP A 13 12.17 8.30 0.44
N GLY A 14 11.03 8.88 0.05
CA GLY A 14 10.96 10.00 -0.89
C GLY A 14 11.35 11.34 -0.26
N VAL A 15 11.47 12.38 -1.08
CA VAL A 15 11.85 13.74 -0.63
C VAL A 15 10.69 14.74 -0.74
N LEU A 16 9.69 14.43 -1.56
CA LEU A 16 8.57 15.33 -1.84
C LEU A 16 7.42 15.08 -0.86
N SER A 17 6.63 16.12 -0.56
CA SER A 17 5.33 15.89 0.07
C SER A 17 4.38 15.17 -0.89
N PRO A 18 3.37 14.44 -0.40
CA PRO A 18 2.38 13.80 -1.28
C PRO A 18 1.76 14.79 -2.27
N ILE A 19 1.44 16.00 -1.82
CA ILE A 19 0.85 17.03 -2.68
C ILE A 19 1.82 17.54 -3.75
N GLU A 20 3.10 17.72 -3.42
CA GLU A 20 4.10 18.14 -4.42
C GLU A 20 4.42 17.02 -5.41
N LEU A 21 4.48 15.77 -4.95
CA LEU A 21 4.64 14.58 -5.78
C LEU A 21 3.48 14.48 -6.80
N ILE A 22 2.23 14.58 -6.33
CA ILE A 22 1.03 14.55 -7.18
C ILE A 22 1.05 15.72 -8.18
N ARG A 23 1.36 16.94 -7.72
CA ARG A 23 1.40 18.13 -8.58
C ARG A 23 2.45 17.98 -9.69
N ARG A 24 3.64 17.47 -9.38
CA ARG A 24 4.68 17.22 -10.38
C ARG A 24 4.30 16.14 -11.37
N ALA A 25 3.70 15.04 -10.90
CA ALA A 25 3.19 13.99 -11.77
C ALA A 25 2.14 14.53 -12.76
N HIS A 26 1.21 15.38 -12.28
CA HIS A 26 0.23 16.04 -13.13
C HIS A 26 0.89 16.92 -14.21
N VAL A 27 1.85 17.76 -13.83
CA VAL A 27 2.60 18.62 -14.79
C VAL A 27 3.41 17.76 -15.78
N ALA A 28 3.94 16.61 -15.35
CA ALA A 28 4.66 15.67 -16.20
C ALA A 28 3.75 14.83 -17.13
N GLY A 29 2.42 15.00 -17.06
CA GLY A 29 1.48 14.32 -17.95
C GLY A 29 1.13 12.88 -17.53
N TYR A 30 1.27 12.55 -16.25
CA TYR A 30 0.86 11.25 -15.72
C TYR A 30 -0.67 11.15 -15.73
N ALA A 31 -1.19 10.04 -16.26
CA ALA A 31 -2.62 9.72 -16.24
C ALA A 31 -3.05 9.09 -14.91
N ALA A 32 -2.13 8.38 -14.23
CA ALA A 32 -2.29 7.95 -12.84
C ALA A 32 -0.92 7.87 -12.15
N ILE A 33 -0.91 8.18 -10.85
CA ILE A 33 0.23 7.98 -9.96
C ILE A 33 -0.20 7.20 -8.72
N GLY A 34 0.58 6.19 -8.32
CA GLY A 34 0.47 5.51 -7.04
C GLY A 34 1.48 6.08 -6.05
N VAL A 35 1.02 6.54 -4.89
CA VAL A 35 1.87 6.96 -3.77
C VAL A 35 1.89 5.84 -2.74
N THR A 36 3.06 5.22 -2.55
CA THR A 36 3.27 4.01 -1.74
C THR A 36 4.03 4.33 -0.45
N ASP A 37 3.50 5.27 0.32
CA ASP A 37 4.13 5.70 1.57
C ASP A 37 3.98 4.70 2.71
N HIS A 38 4.90 4.76 3.67
CA HIS A 38 4.81 3.96 4.88
C HIS A 38 3.92 4.63 5.93
N ALA A 39 3.00 3.85 6.49
CA ALA A 39 2.23 4.28 7.66
C ALA A 39 3.05 4.01 8.94
N SER A 40 3.16 5.01 9.81
CA SER A 40 3.86 4.91 11.10
C SER A 40 2.89 4.63 12.25
N MET A 41 3.42 4.46 13.46
CA MET A 41 2.64 4.10 14.64
C MET A 41 1.58 5.14 15.06
N SER A 42 1.70 6.41 14.63
CA SER A 42 0.80 7.51 15.02
C SER A 42 -0.46 7.67 14.18
N ASN A 43 -0.74 6.75 13.24
CA ASN A 43 -1.53 7.07 12.06
C ASN A 43 -3.04 6.73 12.12
N TRP A 44 -3.71 6.88 13.27
CA TRP A 44 -5.15 6.55 13.37
C TRP A 44 -6.02 7.45 12.50
N GLU A 45 -5.76 8.77 12.53
CA GLU A 45 -6.51 9.75 11.73
C GLU A 45 -6.29 9.53 10.23
N GLU A 46 -5.07 9.20 9.83
CA GLU A 46 -4.71 8.87 8.45
C GLU A 46 -5.37 7.56 8.00
N ALA A 47 -5.49 6.56 8.88
CA ALA A 47 -6.19 5.32 8.55
C ALA A 47 -7.70 5.55 8.37
N LEU A 48 -8.32 6.40 9.18
CA LEU A 48 -9.71 6.83 8.99
C LEU A 48 -9.89 7.61 7.69
N LEU A 49 -8.99 8.55 7.39
CA LEU A 49 -9.02 9.29 6.14
C LEU A 49 -8.84 8.38 4.93
N ALA A 50 -7.94 7.40 5.01
CA ALA A 50 -7.73 6.41 3.96
C ALA A 50 -9.01 5.61 3.68
N LYS A 51 -9.74 5.21 4.72
CA LYS A 51 -11.06 4.58 4.58
C LYS A 51 -12.05 5.51 3.87
N GLU A 52 -12.18 6.76 4.32
CA GLU A 52 -13.13 7.74 3.75
C GLU A 52 -12.85 8.05 2.29
N GLN A 53 -11.57 8.15 1.92
CA GLN A 53 -11.12 8.41 0.55
C GLN A 53 -10.98 7.12 -0.28
N HIS A 54 -11.31 5.97 0.31
CA HIS A 54 -11.14 4.64 -0.28
C HIS A 54 -9.72 4.41 -0.85
N ILE A 55 -8.73 4.89 -0.12
CA ILE A 55 -7.30 4.66 -0.34
C ILE A 55 -6.92 3.33 0.31
N PHE A 56 -6.02 2.61 -0.33
CA PHE A 56 -5.48 1.34 0.18
C PHE A 56 -4.20 1.61 0.96
N ILE A 57 -4.05 0.96 2.11
CA ILE A 57 -2.86 1.01 2.95
C ILE A 57 -1.97 -0.19 2.61
N GLU A 58 -0.67 0.05 2.44
CA GLU A 58 0.30 -0.98 2.08
C GLU A 58 0.75 -1.81 3.30
N VAL A 59 0.89 -3.11 3.07
CA VAL A 59 1.65 -4.06 3.89
C VAL A 59 2.85 -4.52 3.05
N THR A 60 4.02 -3.95 3.33
CA THR A 60 5.22 -4.19 2.50
C THR A 60 5.94 -5.48 2.90
N SER A 61 6.50 -6.20 1.92
CA SER A 61 7.42 -7.31 2.17
C SER A 61 8.89 -6.88 2.30
N ARG A 62 9.20 -5.58 2.13
CA ARG A 62 10.57 -5.08 2.10
C ARG A 62 11.23 -5.20 3.47
N GLY A 63 12.34 -5.93 3.52
CA GLY A 63 13.13 -6.09 4.73
C GLY A 63 13.59 -4.73 5.29
N GLY A 64 13.39 -4.51 6.58
CA GLY A 64 13.65 -3.23 7.26
C GLY A 64 12.40 -2.34 7.36
N HIS A 65 11.56 -2.30 6.32
CA HIS A 65 10.33 -1.51 6.31
C HIS A 65 9.12 -2.30 6.84
N SER A 66 9.18 -3.64 6.76
CA SER A 66 8.10 -4.54 7.19
C SER A 66 7.99 -4.75 8.71
N LEU A 67 8.88 -4.16 9.52
CA LEU A 67 9.00 -4.43 10.96
C LEU A 67 7.74 -4.06 11.76
N THR A 68 7.02 -3.04 11.30
CA THR A 68 5.80 -2.53 11.96
C THR A 68 4.51 -3.01 11.30
N ASN A 69 4.57 -3.95 10.34
CA ASN A 69 3.39 -4.43 9.61
C ASN A 69 2.25 -4.90 10.52
N GLY A 70 2.58 -5.54 11.65
CA GLY A 70 1.57 -5.96 12.63
C GLY A 70 0.72 -4.80 13.16
N HIS A 71 1.35 -3.65 13.41
CA HIS A 71 0.65 -2.44 13.83
C HIS A 71 -0.15 -1.83 12.68
N VAL A 72 0.44 -1.71 11.48
CA VAL A 72 -0.24 -1.19 10.28
C VAL A 72 -1.54 -1.94 10.00
N VAL A 73 -1.47 -3.28 9.99
CA VAL A 73 -2.64 -4.13 9.82
C VAL A 73 -3.66 -3.91 10.94
N THR A 74 -3.22 -3.89 12.20
CA THR A 74 -4.12 -3.68 13.34
C THR A 74 -4.86 -2.34 13.23
N THR A 75 -4.15 -1.24 12.97
CA THR A 75 -4.73 0.09 12.81
C THR A 75 -5.67 0.18 11.61
N ALA A 76 -5.26 -0.35 10.45
CA ALA A 76 -6.07 -0.32 9.25
C ALA A 76 -7.37 -1.11 9.40
N LEU A 77 -7.31 -2.31 9.99
CA LEU A 77 -8.50 -3.12 10.26
C LEU A 77 -9.44 -2.44 11.25
N ALA A 78 -8.91 -1.85 12.33
CA ALA A 78 -9.71 -1.11 13.30
C ALA A 78 -10.39 0.12 12.68
N ALA A 79 -9.74 0.82 11.73
CA ALA A 79 -10.33 1.94 11.00
C ALA A 79 -11.35 1.47 9.93
N GLY A 80 -11.26 0.22 9.48
CA GLY A 80 -11.99 -0.30 8.32
C GLY A 80 -11.36 0.12 6.98
N ALA A 81 -10.09 0.49 6.98
CA ALA A 81 -9.34 0.82 5.78
C ALA A 81 -9.02 -0.44 4.96
N LEU A 82 -8.87 -0.27 3.65
CA LEU A 82 -8.51 -1.36 2.74
C LEU A 82 -7.00 -1.56 2.76
N LEU A 83 -6.56 -2.82 2.63
CA LEU A 83 -5.14 -3.20 2.67
C LEU A 83 -4.69 -3.81 1.33
N LEU A 84 -3.42 -3.64 0.98
CA LEU A 84 -2.74 -4.32 -0.12
C LEU A 84 -1.39 -4.86 0.34
N VAL A 85 -0.96 -6.01 -0.19
CA VAL A 85 0.41 -6.51 0.02
C VAL A 85 1.25 -6.20 -1.20
N ASN A 86 2.35 -5.48 -1.00
CA ASN A 86 3.28 -5.08 -2.06
C ASN A 86 4.70 -5.44 -1.68
N SER A 87 5.57 -5.52 -2.69
CA SER A 87 6.97 -5.90 -2.50
C SER A 87 7.85 -4.74 -2.05
N ASP A 88 7.55 -3.53 -2.53
CA ASP A 88 8.51 -2.42 -2.56
C ASP A 88 9.85 -2.87 -3.18
N THR A 89 9.74 -3.43 -4.40
CA THR A 89 10.84 -4.11 -5.12
C THR A 89 11.91 -3.12 -5.56
N HIS A 90 13.16 -3.31 -5.11
CA HIS A 90 14.34 -2.55 -5.58
C HIS A 90 15.30 -3.45 -6.37
N THR A 91 15.22 -4.77 -6.19
CA THR A 91 16.03 -5.79 -6.83
C THR A 91 15.18 -6.98 -7.27
N PRO A 92 15.60 -7.78 -8.25
CA PRO A 92 14.80 -8.93 -8.72
C PRO A 92 14.41 -9.94 -7.63
N GLY A 93 15.18 -10.01 -6.55
CA GLY A 93 14.89 -10.89 -5.41
C GLY A 93 13.70 -10.45 -4.54
N ASP A 94 13.24 -9.20 -4.69
CA ASP A 94 12.13 -8.65 -3.89
C ASP A 94 10.75 -9.00 -4.48
N LEU A 95 10.69 -9.55 -5.69
CA LEU A 95 9.45 -9.88 -6.38
C LEU A 95 8.60 -10.87 -5.58
N LEU A 96 7.32 -10.53 -5.38
CA LEU A 96 6.38 -11.38 -4.65
C LEU A 96 6.01 -12.63 -5.44
N SER A 97 6.21 -13.79 -4.82
CA SER A 97 5.43 -14.98 -5.17
C SER A 97 4.11 -15.00 -4.40
N THR A 98 3.10 -15.69 -4.91
CA THR A 98 1.81 -15.86 -4.21
C THR A 98 1.98 -16.47 -2.82
N GLY A 99 2.87 -17.46 -2.69
CA GLY A 99 3.19 -18.08 -1.40
C GLY A 99 3.88 -17.12 -0.45
N PHE A 100 4.76 -16.25 -0.93
CA PHE A 100 5.46 -15.27 -0.10
C PHE A 100 4.53 -14.13 0.32
N ALA A 101 3.70 -13.59 -0.59
CA ALA A 101 2.70 -12.57 -0.26
C ALA A 101 1.73 -13.03 0.85
N ARG A 102 1.31 -14.31 0.79
CA ARG A 102 0.51 -14.92 1.87
C ARG A 102 1.26 -14.97 3.19
N LYS A 103 2.54 -15.35 3.20
CA LYS A 103 3.36 -15.36 4.43
C LYS A 103 3.53 -13.96 5.00
N VAL A 104 3.67 -12.94 4.16
CA VAL A 104 3.76 -11.53 4.58
C VAL A 104 2.46 -11.10 5.25
N ALA A 105 1.30 -11.35 4.63
CA ALA A 105 -0.02 -11.07 5.21
C ALA A 105 -0.23 -11.77 6.57
N GLN A 106 0.08 -13.07 6.64
CA GLN A 106 -0.02 -13.86 7.87
C GLN A 106 0.94 -13.35 8.97
N GLY A 107 2.19 -13.08 8.60
CA GLY A 107 3.21 -12.53 9.51
C GLY A 107 2.86 -11.14 10.01
N ALA A 108 2.07 -10.38 9.25
CA ALA A 108 1.53 -9.09 9.66
C ALA A 108 0.27 -9.20 10.55
N GLY A 109 -0.18 -10.41 10.92
CA GLY A 109 -1.30 -10.61 11.83
C GLY A 109 -2.67 -10.80 11.16
N ILE A 110 -2.73 -10.95 9.83
CA ILE A 110 -3.98 -11.29 9.13
C ILE A 110 -4.23 -12.80 9.30
N ALA A 111 -5.04 -13.16 10.30
CA ALA A 111 -5.24 -14.55 10.72
C ALA A 111 -6.32 -15.30 9.90
N GLU A 112 -7.29 -14.60 9.34
CA GLU A 112 -8.40 -15.21 8.63
C GLU A 112 -8.08 -15.47 7.16
N ASN A 113 -8.26 -16.71 6.70
CA ASN A 113 -8.03 -17.06 5.29
C ASN A 113 -8.86 -16.22 4.33
N LEU A 114 -10.12 -15.93 4.68
CA LEU A 114 -10.97 -15.07 3.84
C LEU A 114 -10.38 -13.67 3.70
N LEU A 115 -9.93 -13.09 4.81
CA LEU A 115 -9.31 -11.76 4.82
C LEU A 115 -7.99 -11.74 4.05
N ILE A 116 -7.18 -12.80 4.13
CA ILE A 116 -5.98 -12.97 3.30
C ILE A 116 -6.36 -12.94 1.82
N GLU A 117 -7.38 -13.69 1.40
CA GLU A 117 -7.82 -13.69 0.00
C GLU A 117 -8.37 -12.31 -0.41
N THR A 118 -9.09 -11.61 0.47
CA THR A 118 -9.53 -10.24 0.23
C THR A 118 -8.34 -9.30 -0.02
N VAL A 119 -7.33 -9.32 0.85
CA VAL A 119 -6.16 -8.45 0.72
C VAL A 119 -5.30 -8.81 -0.50
N LEU A 120 -5.19 -10.09 -0.85
CA LEU A 120 -4.33 -10.54 -1.96
C LEU A 120 -5.03 -10.59 -3.33
N LYS A 121 -6.37 -10.59 -3.39
CA LYS A 121 -7.12 -10.74 -4.65
C LYS A 121 -8.23 -9.71 -4.81
N ASP A 122 -9.12 -9.57 -3.84
CA ASP A 122 -10.31 -8.73 -4.02
C ASP A 122 -9.97 -7.25 -3.97
N ASN A 123 -9.11 -6.83 -3.03
CA ASN A 123 -8.63 -5.45 -2.93
C ASN A 123 -7.81 -5.03 -4.16
N PRO A 124 -6.84 -5.83 -4.67
CA PRO A 124 -6.19 -5.54 -5.94
C PRO A 124 -7.17 -5.42 -7.11
N ARG A 125 -8.18 -6.30 -7.20
CA ARG A 125 -9.22 -6.20 -8.25
C ARG A 125 -10.07 -4.93 -8.10
N LEU A 126 -10.39 -4.55 -6.86
CA LEU A 126 -11.11 -3.32 -6.58
C LEU A 126 -10.30 -2.09 -7.00
N LEU A 127 -8.99 -2.08 -6.71
CA LEU A 127 -8.07 -1.04 -7.18
C LEU A 127 -8.05 -0.97 -8.71
N LEU A 128 -7.87 -2.10 -9.40
CA LEU A 128 -7.88 -2.17 -10.86
C LEU A 128 -9.19 -1.65 -11.46
N LYS A 129 -10.33 -2.05 -10.89
CA LYS A 129 -11.65 -1.59 -11.32
C LYS A 129 -11.81 -0.06 -11.20
N LYS A 130 -11.29 0.54 -10.11
CA LYS A 130 -11.28 2.01 -9.96
C LYS A 130 -10.47 2.72 -11.03
N LEU A 131 -9.42 2.06 -11.51
CA LEU A 131 -8.55 2.56 -12.58
C LEU A 131 -9.12 2.28 -13.98
N GLY A 132 -10.27 1.61 -14.09
CA GLY A 132 -10.93 1.30 -15.36
C GLY A 132 -10.46 0.00 -16.03
N TYR A 133 -9.82 -0.91 -15.28
CA TYR A 133 -9.40 -2.23 -15.74
C TYR A 133 -10.31 -3.35 -15.25
#